data_AF-A0A3B8RV91-F1
#
_entry.id   AF-A0A3B8RV91-F1
#
_cell.length_a   1.000
_cell.length_b   1.000
_cell.length_c   1.000
_cell.angle_alpha   90.00
_cell.angle_beta   90.00
_cell.angle_gamma   90.00
#
_symmetry.space_group_name_H-M   'P 1'
#
loop_
_entity.id
_entity.type
_entity.pdbx_description
1 polymer ?
#
loop_
_entity_poly.entity_id
_entity_poly.type
_entity_poly.pdbx_seq_one_letter_code
_entity_poly.pdbx_strand_id
1 'polypeptide(L)'
;METHEAILEEVDSEHYLSLKIGDTVLKIPLTKDEPNEIKKVFNALIIRLKKGPFNFTMVEKEDGDLIYHVAKEYVKQLNTELSEVYQELEHNQLLEQE
;
A
#
# COMPACT_ATOMS: atom_id res chain seq x y z
N MET A 1 -3.06 3.73 15.38
CA MET A 1 -2.83 3.56 13.93
C MET A 1 -1.77 2.50 13.78
N GLU A 2 -2.13 1.39 13.14
CA GLU A 2 -1.21 0.28 12.87
C GLU A 2 -0.25 0.65 11.75
N THR A 3 1.01 0.21 11.82
CA THR A 3 1.99 0.45 10.75
C THR A 3 2.52 -0.89 10.24
N HIS A 4 2.40 -1.07 8.94
CA HIS A 4 2.78 -2.25 8.19
C HIS A 4 4.06 -2.02 7.38
N GLU A 5 4.70 -3.10 6.95
CA GLU A 5 5.92 -3.01 6.13
C GLU A 5 5.58 -2.94 4.64
N ALA A 6 6.33 -2.11 3.92
CA ALA A 6 6.39 -2.10 2.46
C ALA A 6 7.81 -2.44 2.00
N ILE A 7 7.92 -3.35 1.03
CA ILE A 7 9.19 -3.87 0.53
C ILE A 7 9.22 -3.74 -1.00
N LEU A 8 10.35 -3.28 -1.52
CA LEU A 8 10.62 -3.27 -2.96
C LEU A 8 11.18 -4.64 -3.33
N GLU A 9 10.46 -5.37 -4.15
CA GLU A 9 10.86 -6.68 -4.65
C GLU A 9 11.14 -6.59 -6.15
N GLU A 10 12.20 -7.25 -6.60
CA GLU A 10 12.48 -7.47 -8.01
C GLU A 10 12.23 -8.94 -8.34
N VAL A 11 11.37 -9.21 -9.33
CA VAL A 11 11.04 -10.55 -9.82
C VAL A 11 11.03 -10.52 -11.33
N ASP A 12 11.83 -11.38 -11.98
CA ASP A 12 11.92 -11.48 -13.44
C ASP A 12 12.18 -10.12 -14.14
N SER A 13 13.08 -9.30 -13.58
CA SER A 13 13.41 -7.94 -14.04
C SER A 13 12.28 -6.90 -13.91
N GLU A 14 11.23 -7.24 -13.16
CA GLU A 14 10.12 -6.35 -12.85
C GLU A 14 10.11 -5.98 -11.38
N HIS A 15 9.70 -4.74 -11.09
CA HIS A 15 9.71 -4.22 -9.74
C HIS A 15 8.29 -4.15 -9.18
N TYR A 16 8.13 -4.62 -7.96
CA TYR A 16 6.88 -4.66 -7.23
C TYR A 16 7.04 -3.99 -5.86
N LEU A 17 6.04 -3.21 -5.46
CA LEU A 17 5.87 -2.76 -4.10
C LEU A 17 4.99 -3.76 -3.34
N SER A 18 5.60 -4.52 -2.45
CA SER A 18 4.95 -5.54 -1.63
C SER A 18 4.55 -4.97 -0.27
N LEU A 19 3.24 -4.88 -0.05
CA LEU A 19 2.60 -4.37 1.16
C LEU A 19 2.21 -5.54 2.07
N LYS A 20 2.84 -5.65 3.24
CA LYS A 20 2.64 -6.77 4.18
C LYS A 20 1.63 -6.42 5.28
N ILE A 21 0.47 -7.08 5.26
CA ILE A 21 -0.61 -6.87 6.23
C ILE A 21 -0.91 -8.22 6.91
N GLY A 22 -0.31 -8.45 8.08
CA GLY A 22 -0.37 -9.76 8.75
C GLY A 22 0.20 -10.86 7.83
N ASP A 23 -0.59 -11.91 7.58
CA ASP A 23 -0.22 -13.01 6.68
C ASP A 23 -0.49 -12.72 5.19
N THR A 24 -1.06 -11.55 4.87
CA THR A 24 -1.40 -11.16 3.49
C THR A 24 -0.31 -10.26 2.91
N VAL A 25 0.10 -10.56 1.68
CA VAL A 25 1.01 -9.71 0.90
C VAL A 25 0.28 -9.23 -0.35
N LEU A 26 0.10 -7.91 -0.47
CA LEU A 26 -0.45 -7.28 -1.66
C LEU A 26 0.70 -6.72 -2.49
N LYS A 27 0.72 -6.98 -3.81
CA LYS A 27 1.81 -6.53 -4.69
C LYS A 27 1.31 -5.50 -5.69
N ILE A 28 1.92 -4.33 -5.69
CA ILE A 28 1.67 -3.28 -6.68
C ILE A 28 2.79 -3.35 -7.73
N PRO A 29 2.49 -3.62 -9.01
CA PRO A 29 3.48 -3.52 -10.07
C PRO A 29 3.90 -2.06 -10.26
N LEU A 30 5.21 -1.80 -10.24
CA LEU A 30 5.77 -0.44 -10.45
C LEU A 30 6.28 -0.24 -11.87
N THR A 31 6.73 -1.31 -12.54
CA THR A 31 7.33 -1.25 -13.88
C THR A 31 6.44 -1.82 -14.98
N LYS A 32 5.29 -2.41 -14.62
CA LYS A 32 4.28 -2.93 -15.55
C LYS A 32 2.98 -2.13 -15.49
N ASP A 33 2.40 -1.91 -16.66
CA ASP A 33 1.05 -1.35 -16.78
C ASP A 33 -0.01 -2.45 -16.62
N GLU A 34 -0.32 -2.77 -15.36
CA GLU A 34 -1.35 -3.75 -14.99
C GLU A 34 -2.46 -3.09 -14.16
N PRO A 35 -3.32 -2.27 -14.79
CA PRO A 35 -4.31 -1.47 -14.06
C PRO A 35 -5.33 -2.30 -13.30
N ASN A 36 -5.61 -3.53 -13.75
CA ASN A 36 -6.52 -4.45 -13.06
C ASN A 36 -5.91 -5.01 -11.78
N GLU A 37 -4.61 -5.31 -11.75
CA GLU A 37 -3.93 -5.78 -10.54
C GLU A 37 -3.81 -4.66 -9.52
N ILE A 38 -3.49 -3.44 -9.97
CA ILE A 38 -3.48 -2.23 -9.14
C ILE A 38 -4.86 -2.04 -8.47
N LYS A 39 -5.94 -2.08 -9.25
CA LYS A 39 -7.32 -1.97 -8.73
C LYS A 39 -7.65 -3.02 -7.67
N LYS A 40 -7.23 -4.29 -7.88
CA LYS A 40 -7.45 -5.36 -6.90
C LYS A 40 -6.76 -5.04 -5.57
N VAL A 41 -5.52 -4.54 -5.62
CA VAL A 41 -4.79 -4.14 -4.40
C VAL A 41 -5.53 -3.02 -3.68
N PHE A 42 -5.92 -1.95 -4.37
CA PHE A 42 -6.65 -0.83 -3.75
C PHE A 42 -7.99 -1.27 -3.15
N ASN A 43 -8.74 -2.14 -3.83
CA ASN A 43 -9.97 -2.70 -3.27
C ASN A 43 -9.71 -3.47 -1.97
N ALA A 44 -8.64 -4.27 -1.90
CA ALA A 44 -8.25 -4.98 -0.69
C ALA A 44 -7.86 -4.01 0.44
N LEU A 45 -7.14 -2.93 0.13
CA LEU A 45 -6.78 -1.89 1.10
C LEU A 45 -8.02 -1.17 1.65
N ILE A 46 -8.98 -0.80 0.79
CA ILE A 46 -10.23 -0.15 1.20
C ILE A 46 -11.03 -1.07 2.13
N ILE A 47 -11.15 -2.36 1.79
CA ILE A 47 -11.82 -3.34 2.67
C ILE A 47 -11.13 -3.42 4.03
N ARG A 48 -9.78 -3.42 4.05
CA ARG A 48 -9.02 -3.42 5.30
C ARG A 48 -9.21 -2.13 6.11
N LEU A 49 -9.31 -0.97 5.45
CA LEU A 49 -9.51 0.35 6.09
C LEU A 49 -10.85 0.44 6.83
N LYS A 50 -11.88 -0.27 6.37
CA LYS A 50 -13.16 -0.32 7.09
C LYS A 50 -13.04 -0.85 8.52
N LYS A 51 -11.99 -1.60 8.83
CA LYS A 51 -11.68 -2.16 10.16
C LYS A 51 -10.83 -1.24 11.03
N GLY A 52 -10.36 -0.12 10.48
CA GLY A 52 -9.50 0.84 11.19
C GLY A 52 -8.35 1.35 10.31
N PRO A 53 -7.78 2.52 10.68
CA PRO A 53 -6.73 3.18 9.91
C PRO A 53 -5.37 2.53 10.12
N PHE A 54 -4.60 2.43 9.03
CA PHE A 54 -3.25 1.89 9.02
C PHE A 54 -2.38 2.63 8.01
N ASN A 55 -1.06 2.54 8.19
CA ASN A 55 -0.05 3.09 7.29
C ASN A 55 0.99 2.03 6.93
N PHE A 56 1.82 2.35 5.94
CA PHE A 56 3.01 1.59 5.59
C PHE A 56 4.29 2.37 5.87
N THR A 57 5.35 1.65 6.23
CA THR A 57 6.72 2.17 6.23
C THR A 57 7.56 1.37 5.25
N MET A 58 8.39 2.07 4.48
CA MET A 58 9.32 1.41 3.58
C MET A 58 10.45 0.76 4.39
N VAL A 59 10.78 -0.50 4.10
CA VAL A 59 11.98 -1.13 4.62
C VAL A 59 13.20 -0.46 3.98
N GLU A 60 14.11 0.05 4.82
CA GLU A 60 15.28 0.78 4.34
C GLU A 60 16.23 -0.13 3.53
N LYS A 61 16.76 0.42 2.43
CA LYS A 61 17.75 -0.23 1.55
C LYS A 61 19.02 0.62 1.57
N GLU A 62 20.15 0.04 2.01
CA GLU A 62 21.43 0.77 2.21
C GLU A 62 21.92 1.48 0.93
N ASP A 63 21.69 0.85 -0.23
CA ASP A 63 22.00 1.40 -1.56
C ASP A 63 20.71 1.60 -2.38
N GLY A 64 19.85 2.50 -1.91
CA GLY A 64 18.60 2.86 -2.59
C GLY A 64 18.82 3.36 -4.02
N ASP A 65 18.43 2.57 -5.01
CA ASP A 65 18.40 2.99 -6.42
C ASP A 65 17.22 3.96 -6.71
N LEU A 66 17.12 4.45 -7.95
CA LEU A 66 16.02 5.33 -8.37
C LEU A 66 14.64 4.71 -8.08
N ILE A 67 14.50 3.39 -8.29
CA ILE A 67 13.22 2.70 -8.11
C ILE A 67 12.87 2.63 -6.63
N TYR A 68 13.84 2.43 -5.75
CA TYR A 68 13.65 2.53 -4.30
C TYR A 68 13.13 3.90 -3.88
N HIS A 69 13.72 4.98 -4.40
CA HIS A 69 13.25 6.33 -4.07
C HIS A 69 11.84 6.61 -4.62
N VAL A 70 11.51 6.10 -5.81
CA VAL A 70 10.16 6.15 -6.36
C VAL A 70 9.18 5.37 -5.47
N ALA A 71 9.53 4.16 -5.05
CA ALA A 71 8.72 3.34 -4.15
C ALA A 71 8.50 4.03 -2.79
N LYS A 72 9.53 4.69 -2.26
CA LYS A 72 9.46 5.43 -0.98
C LYS A 72 8.48 6.61 -1.07
N GLU A 73 8.51 7.38 -2.16
CA GLU A 73 7.52 8.45 -2.36
C GLU A 73 6.12 7.89 -2.64
N TYR A 74 6.02 6.77 -3.37
CA TYR A 74 4.76 6.08 -3.59
C TYR A 74 4.10 5.67 -2.27
N VAL A 75 4.86 5.07 -1.34
CA VAL A 75 4.36 4.71 0.00
C VAL A 75 3.88 5.93 0.78
N LYS A 76 4.61 7.06 0.68
CA LYS A 76 4.21 8.31 1.33
C LYS A 76 2.90 8.85 0.78
N GLN A 77 2.73 8.87 -0.54
CA GLN A 77 1.48 9.26 -1.19
C GLN A 77 0.34 8.32 -0.81
N LEU A 78 0.58 7.01 -0.88
CA LEU A 78 -0.38 5.99 -0.49
C LEU A 78 -0.90 6.20 0.94
N ASN A 79 -0.03 6.48 1.90
CA ASN A 79 -0.46 6.74 3.29
C ASN A 79 -1.36 7.97 3.40
N THR A 80 -1.08 9.05 2.66
CA THR A 80 -1.95 10.23 2.62
C THR A 80 -3.33 9.86 2.08
N GLU A 81 -3.37 9.17 0.93
CA GLU A 81 -4.62 8.74 0.29
C GLU A 81 -5.42 7.78 1.19
N LEU A 82 -4.77 6.82 1.86
CA LEU A 82 -5.44 5.90 2.79
C LEU A 82 -6.06 6.64 3.97
N SER A 83 -5.38 7.67 4.48
CA SER A 83 -5.92 8.52 5.55
C SER A 83 -7.16 9.30 5.09
N GLU A 84 -7.11 9.89 3.89
CA GLU A 84 -8.24 10.62 3.31
C GLU A 84 -9.43 9.70 3.05
N VAL A 85 -9.20 8.53 2.43
CA VAL A 85 -10.23 7.52 2.20
C VAL A 85 -10.83 7.01 3.51
N TYR A 86 -10.04 6.80 4.55
CA TYR A 86 -10.56 6.41 5.86
C TYR A 86 -11.50 7.48 6.43
N GLN A 87 -11.12 8.76 6.34
CA GLN A 87 -11.97 9.88 6.78
C GLN A 87 -13.29 9.93 6.00
N GLU A 88 -13.26 9.66 4.70
CA GLU A 88 -14.48 9.56 3.89
C GLU A 88 -15.35 8.37 4.32
N LEU A 89 -14.75 7.19 4.58
CA LEU A 89 -15.48 6.03 5.06
C LEU A 89 -16.14 6.29 6.42
N GLU A 90 -15.44 6.96 7.33
CA GLU A 90 -15.96 7.37 8.64
C GLU A 90 -17.13 8.35 8.49
N HIS A 91 -16.94 9.41 7.69
CA HIS A 91 -17.95 10.43 7.44
C HIS A 91 -19.24 9.84 6.86
N ASN A 92 -19.11 8.87 5.94
CA ASN A 92 -20.23 8.21 5.29
C ASN A 92 -20.78 7.00 6.07
N GLN A 93 -20.30 6.73 7.29
CA GLN A 93 -20.72 5.60 8.13
C GLN A 93 -20.54 4.23 7.45
N LEU A 94 -19.44 4.07 6.69
CA LEU A 94 -19.09 2.87 5.93
C LEU A 94 -18.05 1.98 6.63
N LEU A 95 -17.64 2.34 7.85
CA LEU A 95 -16.78 1.54 8.70
C LEU A 95 -17.51 0.30 9.23
N GLU A 96 -16.78 -0.79 9.43
CA GLU A 96 -17.32 -1.98 10.09
C GLU A 96 -17.57 -1.65 11.58
N GLN A 97 -18.78 -1.94 12.07
CA GLN A 97 -19.10 -1.82 13.50
C GLN A 97 -18.54 -3.06 14.22
N GLU A 98 -17.83 -2.84 15.34
CA GLU A 98 -17.36 -3.91 16.23
C GLU A 98 -18.51 -4.78 16.76
#